data_AF-B9SQN7-F1
#
_entry.id   AF-B9SQN7-F1
#
_cell.length_a   1.000
_cell.length_b   1.000
_cell.length_c   1.000
_cell.angle_alpha   90.00
_cell.angle_beta   90.00
_cell.angle_gamma   90.00
#
_symmetry.space_group_name_H-M   'P 1'
#
loop_
_entity.id
_entity.type
_entity.pdbx_description
1 polymer ?
#
loop_
_entity_poly.entity_id
_entity_poly.type
_entity_poly.pdbx_seq_one_letter_code
_entity_poly.pdbx_strand_id
1 'polypeptide(L)'
;METLPITPDMAAPPNMSTDRNLFAIAANVPGSMKVAVDFLNITTLSEYRKEAHTSIYSTSQNGGDKLLSEEHKADPSLYADCLHWCLPGLPDTWNELLYASIVTKENDIF
;
A
#
# COMPACT_ATOMS: atom_id res chain seq x y z
N MET A 1 0.15 -5.31 -18.10
CA MET A 1 -0.03 -5.60 -16.67
C MET A 1 1.33 -5.65 -16.04
N GLU A 2 1.54 -4.92 -14.95
CA GLU A 2 2.80 -4.94 -14.20
C GLU A 2 2.85 -6.21 -13.35
N THR A 3 3.95 -6.95 -13.42
CA THR A 3 4.09 -8.27 -12.77
C THR A 3 5.34 -8.41 -11.91
N LEU A 4 6.19 -7.37 -11.90
CA LEU A 4 7.42 -7.31 -11.11
C LEU A 4 7.48 -5.97 -10.35
N PRO A 5 8.11 -5.95 -9.16
CA PRO A 5 8.33 -4.70 -8.44
C PRO A 5 9.35 -3.81 -9.15
N ILE A 6 9.42 -2.56 -8.71
CA ILE A 6 10.49 -1.64 -9.07
C ILE A 6 11.76 -2.05 -8.30
N THR A 7 12.92 -2.05 -8.97
CA THR A 7 14.21 -2.37 -8.35
C THR A 7 14.97 -1.11 -7.90
N PRO A 8 15.74 -1.16 -6.80
CA PRO A 8 16.49 0.00 -6.29
C PRO A 8 17.66 0.49 -7.17
N ASP A 9 17.97 -0.20 -8.27
CA ASP A 9 18.97 0.25 -9.25
C ASP A 9 18.50 1.46 -10.07
N MET A 10 17.23 1.83 -9.95
CA MET A 10 16.67 3.05 -10.51
C MET A 10 17.09 4.27 -9.65
N ALA A 11 17.82 5.21 -10.26
CA ALA A 11 18.53 6.32 -9.64
C ALA A 11 17.70 7.33 -8.81
N ALA A 12 16.39 7.12 -8.67
CA ALA A 12 15.49 7.94 -7.86
C ALA A 12 14.35 7.09 -7.28
N PRO A 13 13.84 7.44 -6.08
CA PRO A 13 12.65 6.80 -5.54
C PRO A 13 11.46 6.96 -6.52
N PRO A 14 10.59 5.94 -6.64
CA PRO A 14 9.46 5.99 -7.54
C PRO A 14 8.53 7.16 -7.20
N ASN A 15 8.10 7.89 -8.22
CA ASN A 15 7.08 8.93 -8.07
C ASN A 15 5.74 8.41 -8.60
N MET A 16 4.90 7.94 -7.68
CA MET A 16 3.57 7.38 -7.96
C MET A 16 2.44 8.36 -7.61
N SER A 17 2.70 9.66 -7.74
CA SER A 17 1.74 10.75 -7.42
C SER A 17 1.28 10.83 -5.96
N THR A 18 1.96 10.15 -5.04
CA THR A 18 1.74 10.31 -3.60
C THR A 18 1.95 11.76 -3.17
N ASP A 19 0.98 12.32 -2.45
CA ASP A 19 1.13 13.64 -1.84
C ASP A 19 2.10 13.56 -0.63
N ARG A 20 3.33 14.01 -0.86
CA ARG A 20 4.38 14.01 0.17
C ARG A 20 4.20 15.09 1.23
N ASN A 21 3.40 16.12 0.97
CA ASN A 21 3.08 17.13 1.97
C ASN A 21 2.14 16.55 3.03
N LEU A 22 1.11 15.82 2.60
CA LEU A 22 0.20 15.12 3.52
C LEU A 22 0.94 14.03 4.31
N PHE A 23 1.83 13.28 3.65
CA PHE A 23 2.71 12.33 4.34
C PHE A 23 3.52 13.00 5.45
N ALA A 24 4.18 14.13 5.15
CA ALA A 24 5.01 14.84 6.12
C ALA A 24 4.18 15.35 7.32
N ILE A 25 2.96 15.84 7.08
CA ILE A 25 2.05 16.23 8.15
C ILE A 25 1.71 15.01 9.03
N ALA A 26 1.29 13.90 8.41
CA ALA A 26 0.90 12.69 9.13
C ALA A 26 2.06 12.08 9.94
N ALA A 27 3.28 12.14 9.41
CA ALA A 27 4.48 11.66 10.10
C ALA A 27 4.91 12.56 11.28
N ASN A 28 4.65 13.87 11.21
CA ASN A 28 5.09 14.83 12.23
C ASN A 28 4.09 15.00 13.39
N VAL A 29 2.78 14.90 13.12
CA VAL A 29 1.72 15.08 14.13
C VAL A 29 1.92 14.17 15.37
N PRO A 30 2.28 12.88 15.25
CA PRO A 30 2.51 12.00 16.40
C PRO A 30 3.51 12.54 17.42
N GLY A 31 4.56 13.26 16.98
CA GLY A 31 5.56 13.84 17.88
C GLY A 31 5.04 14.98 18.77
N SER A 32 3.84 15.50 18.48
CA SER A 32 3.19 16.57 19.24
C SER A 32 1.95 16.10 20.02
N MET A 33 1.62 14.81 19.96
CA MET A 33 0.44 14.25 20.61
C MET A 33 0.72 13.90 22.08
N LYS A 34 -0.30 14.04 22.94
CA LYS A 34 -0.23 13.59 24.35
C LYS A 34 -0.19 12.08 24.49
N VAL A 35 -0.87 11.38 23.59
CA VAL A 35 -0.87 9.91 23.50
C VAL A 35 0.20 9.54 22.50
N ALA A 36 1.11 8.65 22.91
CA ALA A 36 2.15 8.15 22.02
C ALA A 36 1.52 7.36 20.86
N VAL A 37 1.89 7.71 19.63
CA VAL A 37 1.46 7.04 18.41
C VAL A 37 2.71 6.72 17.61
N ASP A 38 2.89 5.46 17.23
CA ASP A 38 3.96 5.10 16.29
C ASP A 38 3.46 5.26 14.86
N PHE A 39 4.21 6.00 14.06
CA PHE A 39 3.91 6.16 12.65
C PHE A 39 4.53 5.03 11.84
N LEU A 40 3.70 4.13 11.31
CA LEU A 40 4.16 3.05 10.45
C LEU A 40 4.42 3.58 9.03
N ASN A 41 5.68 3.90 8.71
CA ASN A 41 6.04 4.42 7.38
C ASN A 41 6.09 3.29 6.33
N ILE A 42 4.94 3.05 5.68
CA ILE A 42 4.79 2.06 4.60
C ILE A 42 4.88 2.67 3.19
N THR A 43 4.91 3.99 3.06
CA THR A 43 4.63 4.69 1.80
C THR A 43 5.62 4.34 0.69
N THR A 44 6.91 4.62 0.90
CA THR A 44 7.91 4.41 -0.15
C THR A 44 8.10 2.93 -0.48
N LEU A 45 8.07 2.04 0.52
CA LEU A 45 8.07 0.59 0.29
C LEU A 45 6.90 0.17 -0.62
N SER A 46 5.70 0.71 -0.38
CA SER A 46 4.50 0.38 -1.13
C SER A 46 4.57 0.85 -2.59
N GLU A 47 5.21 1.99 -2.85
CA GLU A 47 5.38 2.51 -4.22
C GLU A 47 6.28 1.63 -5.10
N TYR A 48 7.17 0.83 -4.51
CA TYR A 48 7.94 -0.16 -5.26
C TYR A 48 7.08 -1.36 -5.73
N ARG A 49 5.87 -1.53 -5.20
CA ARG A 49 5.03 -2.73 -5.37
C ARG A 49 3.92 -2.56 -6.41
N LYS A 50 4.23 -1.95 -7.57
CA LYS A 50 3.26 -1.72 -8.66
C LYS A 50 2.54 -2.99 -9.15
N GLU A 51 3.13 -4.17 -8.91
CA GLU A 51 2.59 -5.47 -9.30
C GLU A 51 1.57 -6.06 -8.30
N ALA A 52 1.45 -5.49 -7.10
CA ALA A 52 0.64 -6.09 -6.03
C ALA A 52 -0.84 -5.65 -6.05
N HIS A 53 -1.25 -4.80 -6.99
CA HIS A 53 -2.62 -4.31 -7.12
C HIS A 53 -3.59 -5.35 -7.67
N THR A 54 -4.89 -5.20 -7.36
CA THR A 54 -5.97 -6.06 -7.89
C THR A 54 -6.16 -5.91 -9.40
N SER A 55 -5.88 -4.73 -9.96
CA SER A 55 -6.02 -4.44 -11.39
C SER A 55 -7.43 -4.80 -11.88
N ILE A 56 -7.54 -5.61 -12.94
CA ILE A 56 -8.81 -6.10 -13.50
C ILE A 56 -9.38 -7.33 -12.77
N TYR A 57 -8.72 -7.80 -11.72
CA TYR A 57 -9.17 -8.91 -10.88
C TYR A 57 -9.87 -8.42 -9.61
N SER A 58 -10.60 -7.31 -9.73
CA SER A 58 -11.41 -6.70 -8.68
C SER A 58 -12.90 -6.93 -8.91
N THR A 59 -13.72 -6.55 -7.93
CA THR A 59 -15.16 -6.50 -8.08
C THR A 59 -15.58 -5.29 -8.93
N SER A 60 -16.79 -5.33 -9.45
CA SER A 60 -17.35 -4.23 -10.24
C SER A 60 -17.32 -2.92 -9.45
N GLN A 61 -16.86 -1.84 -10.10
CA GLN A 61 -16.76 -0.48 -9.52
C GLN A 61 -18.09 0.06 -8.96
N ASN A 62 -19.22 -0.61 -9.26
CA ASN A 62 -20.54 -0.30 -8.70
C ASN A 62 -20.81 -0.92 -7.32
N GLY A 63 -19.79 -1.42 -6.62
CA GLY A 63 -19.90 -1.84 -5.21
C GLY A 63 -20.70 -3.13 -4.98
N GLY A 64 -20.66 -4.07 -5.92
CA GLY A 64 -21.31 -5.37 -5.79
C GLY A 64 -20.31 -6.53 -5.78
N ASP A 65 -20.68 -7.67 -5.16
CA ASP A 65 -19.88 -8.90 -5.06
C ASP A 65 -19.61 -9.63 -6.40
N LYS A 66 -19.82 -8.95 -7.53
CA LYS A 66 -19.64 -9.51 -8.87
C LYS A 66 -18.29 -9.08 -9.42
N LEU A 67 -17.54 -10.06 -9.95
CA LEU A 67 -16.32 -9.82 -10.70
C LEU A 67 -16.59 -8.97 -11.94
N LEU A 68 -15.58 -8.23 -12.39
CA LEU A 68 -15.62 -7.54 -13.67
C LEU A 68 -15.97 -8.52 -14.81
N SER A 69 -16.82 -8.08 -15.74
CA SER A 69 -17.12 -8.83 -16.96
C SER A 69 -15.87 -8.93 -17.84
N GLU A 70 -15.84 -9.91 -18.74
CA GLU A 70 -14.73 -10.05 -19.70
C GLU A 70 -14.59 -8.81 -20.61
N GLU A 71 -15.71 -8.14 -20.91
CA GLU A 71 -15.71 -6.85 -21.63
C GLU A 71 -14.97 -5.75 -20.84
N HIS A 72 -15.24 -5.62 -19.54
CA HIS A 72 -14.53 -4.64 -18.71
C HIS A 72 -13.05 -5.00 -18.52
N LYS A 73 -12.75 -6.30 -18.36
CA LYS A 73 -11.35 -6.76 -18.26
C LYS A 73 -10.55 -6.49 -19.55
N ALA A 74 -11.21 -6.40 -20.70
CA ALA A 74 -10.58 -6.08 -21.98
C ALA A 74 -10.10 -4.62 -22.09
N ASP A 75 -10.57 -3.71 -21.22
CA ASP A 75 -10.07 -2.33 -21.12
C ASP A 75 -9.52 -1.99 -19.71
N PRO A 76 -8.30 -2.46 -19.37
CA PRO A 76 -7.66 -2.13 -18.10
C PRO A 76 -7.44 -0.62 -17.90
N SER A 77 -7.40 0.20 -18.96
CA SER A 77 -7.16 1.63 -18.82
C SER A 77 -8.31 2.34 -18.11
N LEU A 78 -9.52 1.80 -18.24
CA LEU A 78 -10.74 2.30 -17.61
C LEU A 78 -11.12 1.53 -16.34
N TYR A 79 -10.88 0.22 -16.33
CA TYR A 79 -11.43 -0.67 -15.30
C TYR A 79 -10.41 -1.23 -14.31
N ALA A 80 -9.11 -1.02 -14.49
CA ALA A 80 -8.12 -1.50 -13.54
C ALA A 80 -8.20 -0.72 -12.22
N ASP A 81 -8.25 -1.46 -11.12
CA ASP A 81 -8.08 -0.94 -9.78
C ASP A 81 -6.59 -0.92 -9.41
N CYS A 82 -6.02 0.29 -9.41
CA CYS A 82 -4.62 0.55 -9.04
C CYS A 82 -4.50 1.13 -7.62
N LEU A 83 -5.53 0.95 -6.77
CA LEU A 83 -5.55 1.45 -5.40
C LEU A 83 -5.56 0.32 -4.38
N HIS A 84 -6.36 -0.73 -4.64
CA HIS A 84 -6.45 -1.89 -3.76
C HIS A 84 -5.40 -2.94 -4.09
N TRP A 85 -5.16 -3.83 -3.13
CA TRP A 85 -4.11 -4.83 -3.17
C TRP A 85 -4.69 -6.25 -3.18
N CYS A 86 -4.05 -7.14 -3.92
CA CYS A 86 -4.31 -8.57 -3.81
C CYS A 86 -3.95 -9.09 -2.40
N LEU A 87 -4.65 -10.14 -1.98
CA LEU A 87 -4.30 -10.94 -0.80
C LEU A 87 -4.13 -12.41 -1.23
N PRO A 88 -3.02 -13.09 -0.84
CA PRO A 88 -1.87 -12.55 -0.11
C PRO A 88 -1.09 -11.51 -0.93
N GLY A 89 -0.43 -10.54 -0.28
CA GLY A 89 0.21 -9.42 -0.97
C GLY A 89 0.85 -8.36 -0.07
N LEU A 90 0.97 -7.14 -0.59
CA LEU A 90 1.63 -6.02 0.11
C LEU A 90 1.07 -5.72 1.52
N PRO A 91 -0.25 -5.80 1.78
CA PRO A 91 -0.79 -5.60 3.12
C PRO A 91 -0.25 -6.58 4.17
N ASP A 92 0.18 -7.78 3.76
CA ASP A 92 0.81 -8.74 4.68
C ASP A 92 2.13 -8.20 5.22
N THR A 93 2.94 -7.54 4.38
CA THR A 93 4.16 -6.86 4.82
C THR A 93 3.88 -5.72 5.80
N TRP A 94 2.78 -4.98 5.62
CA TRP A 94 2.39 -3.94 6.60
C TRP A 94 2.05 -4.56 7.96
N ASN A 95 1.34 -5.70 7.95
CA ASN A 95 1.01 -6.45 9.15
C ASN A 95 2.25 -7.03 9.83
N GLU A 96 3.25 -7.50 9.07
CA GLU A 96 4.52 -7.96 9.62
C GLU A 96 5.28 -6.83 10.33
N LEU A 97 5.32 -5.61 9.76
CA LEU A 97 5.94 -4.45 10.39
C LEU A 97 5.20 -4.02 11.67
N LEU A 98 3.87 -4.07 11.65
CA LEU A 98 3.06 -3.81 12.84
C LEU A 98 3.33 -4.86 13.93
N TYR A 99 3.33 -6.14 13.57
CA TYR A 99 3.62 -7.24 14.49
C TYR A 99 5.00 -7.09 15.13
N ALA A 100 6.02 -6.79 14.32
CA ALA A 100 7.37 -6.54 14.81
C ALA A 100 7.39 -5.41 15.85
N SER A 101 6.71 -4.27 15.58
CA SER A 101 6.61 -3.14 16.52
C SER A 101 5.99 -3.54 17.87
N ILE A 102 4.92 -4.32 17.84
CA ILE A 102 4.23 -4.80 19.05
C ILE A 102 5.19 -5.69 19.87
N VAL A 103 5.81 -6.69 19.23
CA VAL A 103 6.69 -7.63 19.92
C VAL A 103 7.96 -6.95 20.46
N THR A 104 8.54 -6.00 19.73
CA THR A 104 9.70 -5.24 20.24
C THR A 104 9.35 -4.44 21.49
N LYS A 105 8.19 -3.80 21.50
CA LYS A 105 7.73 -3.02 22.66
C LYS A 105 7.41 -3.87 23.87
N GLU A 106 6.87 -5.07 23.66
CA GLU A 106 6.68 -6.02 24.76
C GLU A 106 8.03 -6.45 25.35
N ASN A 107 9.04 -6.71 24.51
CA ASN A 107 10.37 -7.10 24.97
C ASN A 107 11.13 -5.98 25.70
N ASP A 108 10.91 -4.72 25.35
CA ASP A 108 11.52 -3.57 26.04
C ASP A 108 10.90 -3.29 27.43
N ILE A 109 9.80 -3.95 27.78
CA ILE A 109 9.10 -3.82 29.07
C ILE A 109 9.60 -4.87 30.10
N PHE A 110 10.33 -5.90 29.66
CA PHE A 110 10.92 -6.95 30.51
C PHE A 110 12.44 -6.84 30.62
#